data_AF-A0AAV5FU56-F1
#
_entry.id   AF-A0AAV5FU56-F1
#
_cell.length_a   1.000
_cell.length_b   1.000
_cell.length_c   1.000
_cell.angle_alpha   90.00
_cell.angle_beta   90.00
_cell.angle_gamma   90.00
#
_symmetry.space_group_name_H-M   'P 1'
#
loop_
_entity.id
_entity.type
_entity.pdbx_description
1 polymer ?
#
loop_
_entity_poly.entity_id
_entity_poly.type
_entity_poly.pdbx_seq_one_letter_code
_entity_poly.pdbx_strand_id
1 'polypeptide(L)' 'MANYLPVCLDPAVRIWLTSLLEESITSWGDLNRKLIESFHATCSRPGNHFDLTRIK' A
#
# COMPACT_ATOMS: atom_id res chain seq x y z
N MET A 1 -19.20 4.53 9.88
CA MET A 1 -17.77 4.79 10.11
C MET A 1 -17.10 4.80 8.76
N ALA A 2 -16.44 5.89 8.40
CA ALA A 2 -15.96 6.08 7.04
C ALA A 2 -14.78 5.13 6.75
N ASN A 3 -14.96 4.29 5.74
CA ASN A 3 -13.94 3.42 5.19
C ASN A 3 -12.96 4.29 4.39
N TYR A 4 -12.03 4.95 5.09
CA TYR A 4 -10.98 5.76 4.45
C TYR A 4 -9.90 4.91 3.80
N LEU A 5 -9.81 3.64 4.19
CA LEU A 5 -8.76 2.75 3.72
C LEU A 5 -8.69 2.66 2.20
N PRO A 6 -9.79 2.40 1.46
CA PRO A 6 -9.73 2.39 0.02
C PRO A 6 -9.27 3.76 -0.47
N VAL A 7 -9.83 4.87 0.04
CA VAL A 7 -9.53 6.24 -0.40
C VAL A 7 -8.03 6.58 -0.35
N CYS A 8 -7.33 6.12 0.68
CA CYS A 8 -5.89 6.37 0.87
C CYS A 8 -4.99 5.44 0.04
N LEU A 9 -5.53 4.36 -0.55
CA LEU A 9 -4.75 3.39 -1.31
C LEU A 9 -4.68 3.78 -2.79
N ASP A 10 -3.49 3.58 -3.37
CA ASP A 10 -3.25 3.69 -4.79
C ASP A 10 -4.15 2.71 -5.58
N PRO A 11 -4.66 3.08 -6.76
CA PRO A 11 -5.48 2.19 -7.59
C PRO A 11 -4.86 0.80 -7.81
N ALA A 12 -3.53 0.68 -7.92
CA ALA A 12 -2.88 -0.63 -8.04
C ALA A 12 -3.06 -1.50 -6.78
N VAL A 13 -2.96 -0.90 -5.60
CA VAL A 13 -3.14 -1.60 -4.31
C VAL A 13 -4.60 -1.96 -4.09
N ARG A 14 -5.55 -1.13 -4.56
CA ARG A 14 -6.98 -1.46 -4.51
C ARG A 14 -7.32 -2.68 -5.36
N ILE A 15 -6.83 -2.74 -6.60
CA ILE A 15 -7.07 -3.87 -7.50
C ILE A 15 -6.49 -5.15 -6.91
N TRP A 16 -5.26 -5.08 -6.38
CA TRP A 16 -4.64 -6.19 -5.66
C TRP A 16 -5.49 -6.64 -4.45
N LEU A 17 -5.97 -5.69 -3.64
CA LEU A 17 -6.78 -5.97 -2.47
C LEU A 17 -8.11 -6.64 -2.83
N THR A 18 -8.74 -6.24 -3.93
CA THR A 18 -9.95 -6.89 -4.45
C THR A 18 -9.69 -8.23 -5.16
N SER A 19 -8.44 -8.50 -5.55
CA SER A 19 -8.03 -9.76 -6.19
C SER A 19 -7.55 -10.82 -5.19
N LEU A 20 -7.46 -10.46 -3.90
CA LEU A 20 -7.13 -11.39 -2.83
C LEU A 20 -8.31 -12.33 -2.55
N LEU A 21 -7.99 -13.60 -2.28
CA LEU A 21 -8.98 -14.59 -1.87
C LEU A 21 -9.69 -14.16 -0.58
N GLU A 22 -11.00 -14.41 -0.50
CA GLU A 22 -11.77 -14.28 0.73
C GLU A 22 -11.13 -15.17 1.81
N GLU A 23 -11.04 -14.67 3.05
CA GLU A 23 -10.31 -15.28 4.19
C GLU A 23 -8.77 -15.24 4.12
N SER A 24 -8.17 -14.66 3.08
CA SER A 24 -6.70 -14.51 3.01
C SER A 24 -6.13 -13.51 4.02
N ILE A 25 -6.97 -12.63 4.57
CA ILE A 25 -6.62 -11.60 5.56
C ILE A 25 -7.56 -11.73 6.74
N THR A 26 -7.06 -12.27 7.84
CA THR A 26 -7.81 -12.47 9.09
C THR A 26 -7.50 -11.38 10.13
N SER A 27 -6.43 -10.61 9.93
CA SER A 27 -5.98 -9.55 10.83
C SER A 27 -5.36 -8.38 10.07
N TRP A 28 -5.37 -7.21 10.70
CA TRP A 28 -4.66 -6.02 10.21
C TRP A 28 -3.16 -6.26 10.04
N GLY A 29 -2.58 -7.12 10.89
CA GLY A 29 -1.17 -7.53 10.80
C GLY A 29 -0.87 -8.30 9.51
N ASP A 30 -1.75 -9.22 9.12
CA ASP A 30 -1.62 -9.99 7.87
C ASP A 30 -1.77 -9.09 6.64
N LEU A 31 -2.69 -8.13 6.68
CA LEU A 31 -2.83 -7.13 5.62
C LEU A 31 -1.54 -6.33 5.45
N ASN A 32 -0.98 -5.81 6.55
CA ASN A 32 0.24 -5.02 6.50
C ASN A 32 1.42 -5.85 5.97
N ARG A 33 1.55 -7.10 6.42
CA ARG A 33 2.62 -8.00 5.96
C ARG A 33 2.51 -8.29 4.48
N LYS A 34 1.32 -8.67 3.99
CA LYS A 34 1.11 -8.98 2.56
C LYS A 34 1.27 -7.76 1.66
N LEU A 35 0.85 -6.60 2.15
CA LEU A 35 1.02 -5.33 1.46
C LEU A 35 2.51 -4.99 1.33
N ILE A 36 3.29 -5.13 2.41
CA ILE A 36 4.75 -4.96 2.37
C ILE A 36 5.37 -6.02 1.45
N GLU A 37 5.10 -7.31 1.61
CA GLU A 37 5.69 -8.35 0.75
C GLU A 37 5.40 -8.13 -0.75
N SER A 38 4.20 -7.65 -1.10
CA SER A 38 3.81 -7.42 -2.50
C SER A 38 4.34 -6.09 -3.06
N PHE A 39 4.40 -5.04 -2.25
CA PHE A 39 4.70 -3.68 -2.71
C PHE A 39 6.03 -3.10 -2.18
N HIS A 40 6.80 -3.83 -1.36
CA HIS A 40 8.09 -3.38 -0.86
C HIS A 40 9.10 -3.13 -1.99
N ALA A 41 9.03 -3.93 -3.06
CA ALA A 41 9.88 -3.75 -4.24
C ALA A 41 9.42 -2.58 -5.15
N THR A 42 8.13 -2.22 -5.13
CA THR A 42 7.57 -1.10 -5.89
C THR A 42 7.64 0.23 -5.13
N CYS A 43 7.76 0.19 -3.80
CA CYS A 43 8.15 1.34 -2.99
C CYS A 43 9.61 1.70 -3.26
N SER A 44 9.85 2.42 -4.35
CA SER A 44 11.09 3.15 -4.53
C SER A 44 11.17 4.16 -3.39
N ARG A 45 12.12 3.98 -2.47
CA ARG A 45 12.40 4.95 -1.41
C ARG A 45 12.52 6.32 -2.09
N PRO A 46 11.67 7.31 -1.78
CA PRO A 46 11.86 8.64 -2.34
C PRO A 46 13.29 9.04 -1.99
N GLY A 47 14.03 9.48 -3.02
CA GLY A 47 15.46 9.76 -2.93
C GLY A 47 15.81 10.58 -1.69
N ASN A 48 17.07 10.46 -1.25
CA ASN A 48 17.63 11.23 -0.13
C ASN A 48 17.09 12.66 -0.11
N HIS A 49 16.84 13.20 1.09
CA HIS A 49 16.28 14.52 1.44
C HIS A 49 16.33 15.64 0.37
N PHE A 50 17.39 15.71 -0.43
CA PHE A 50 17.50 16.50 -1.66
C PHE A 50 16.37 16.31 -2.70
N ASP A 51 15.81 15.12 -2.91
CA ASP A 51 14.68 14.93 -3.88
C ASP A 51 13.38 15.56 -3.37
N LEU A 52 13.16 15.58 -2.05
CA LEU A 52 11.99 16.26 -1.44
C LEU A 52 12.03 17.78 -1.64
N THR A 53 13.23 18.35 -1.80
CA THR A 53 13.41 19.79 -2.08
C THR A 53 13.25 20.17 -3.56
N ARG A 54 13.07 19.20 -4.47
CA ARG A 54 13.01 19.44 -5.93
C ARG A 54 11.59 19.51 -6.48
N ILE A 55 10.56 19.35 -5.64
CA ILE A 55 9.18 19.66 -6.01
C ILE A 55 9.00 21.17 -5.78
N LYS A 56 9.17 21.95 -6.85
CA LYS A 56 8.95 23.39 -6.88
C LYS A 56 7.98 23.71 -8.01
#